data_AF-A0AA90TNR9-F1
#
_entry.id   AF-A0AA90TNR9-F1
#
_cell.length_a   1.000
_cell.length_b   1.000
_cell.length_c   1.000
_cell.angle_alpha   90.00
_cell.angle_beta   90.00
_cell.angle_gamma   90.00
#
_symmetry.space_group_name_H-M   'P 1'
#
loop_
_entity.id
_entity.type
_entity.pdbx_description
1 polymer ?
#
loop_
_entity_poly.entity_id
_entity_poly.type
_entity_poly.pdbx_seq_one_letter_code
_entity_poly.pdbx_strand_id
1 'polypeptide(L)'
;MFNPVQAIEDAACAADSQVRVSLLEQAIEFLSTQGDAGSAEVQHAIGYAWYQHPADTELRNENVVHHLRNALRINPDHKYALLYLGHHYYDRRQFVQALDILLTFRDREFSAFDQAWRDAKVAELILCCRLQIGDEKNLREAAHRFCEAMTC
;
A
#
# COMPACT_ATOMS: atom_id res chain seq x y z
N MET A 1 24.34 -13.28 -0.48
CA MET A 1 24.00 -11.91 -0.93
C MET A 1 22.70 -11.55 -0.22
N PHE A 2 22.62 -10.38 0.42
CA PHE A 2 21.40 -9.94 1.10
C PHE A 2 20.28 -9.65 0.08
N ASN A 3 19.07 -10.11 0.34
CA ASN A 3 17.90 -9.83 -0.49
C ASN A 3 16.92 -8.96 0.31
N PRO A 4 16.83 -7.64 0.01
CA PRO A 4 15.98 -6.73 0.78
C PRO A 4 14.49 -7.03 0.62
N VAL A 5 14.04 -7.56 -0.53
CA VAL A 5 12.63 -7.88 -0.76
C VAL A 5 12.21 -9.06 0.11
N GLN A 6 13.02 -10.12 0.15
CA GLN A 6 12.77 -11.26 1.03
C GLN A 6 12.76 -10.84 2.50
N ALA A 7 13.66 -9.95 2.92
CA ALA A 7 13.67 -9.44 4.29
C ALA A 7 12.36 -8.70 4.67
N ILE A 8 11.77 -7.96 3.74
CA ILE A 8 10.46 -7.30 3.96
C ILE A 8 9.33 -8.34 4.09
N GLU A 9 9.35 -9.38 3.27
CA GLU A 9 8.36 -10.48 3.35
C GLU A 9 8.50 -11.26 4.67
N ASP A 10 9.73 -11.61 5.05
CA ASP A 10 10.03 -12.32 6.29
C ASP A 10 9.62 -11.50 7.51
N ALA A 11 9.80 -10.18 7.46
CA ALA A 11 9.35 -9.26 8.51
C ALA A 11 7.82 -9.30 8.72
N ALA A 12 7.04 -9.48 7.65
CA ALA A 12 5.58 -9.59 7.73
C ALA A 12 5.12 -10.88 8.44
N CYS A 13 5.91 -11.96 8.31
CA CYS A 13 5.65 -13.25 8.95
C CYS A 13 6.30 -13.38 10.35
N ALA A 14 7.23 -12.49 10.71
CA ALA A 14 7.93 -12.53 11.98
C ALA A 14 6.98 -12.25 13.16
N ALA A 15 6.90 -13.20 14.09
CA ALA A 15 6.12 -13.06 15.32
C ALA A 15 6.76 -12.09 16.32
N ASP A 16 8.10 -12.02 16.33
CA ASP A 16 8.87 -11.14 17.20
C ASP A 16 8.97 -9.73 16.58
N SER A 17 8.58 -8.71 17.35
CA SER A 17 8.58 -7.31 16.91
C SER A 17 9.99 -6.75 16.70
N GLN A 18 10.98 -7.18 17.48
CA GLN A 18 12.36 -6.74 17.35
C GLN A 18 12.98 -7.33 16.08
N VAL A 19 12.70 -8.60 15.78
CA VAL A 19 13.13 -9.24 14.52
C VAL A 19 12.50 -8.52 13.33
N ARG A 20 11.20 -8.18 13.40
CA ARG A 20 10.51 -7.42 12.36
C ARG A 20 11.17 -6.07 12.10
N VAL A 21 11.42 -5.28 13.15
CA VAL A 21 12.09 -3.97 13.04
C VAL A 21 13.46 -4.14 12.38
N SER A 22 14.27 -5.08 12.89
CA SER A 22 15.63 -5.28 12.39
C SER A 22 15.67 -5.67 10.90
N LEU A 23 14.75 -6.53 10.44
CA LEU A 23 14.66 -6.91 9.03
C LEU A 23 14.26 -5.73 8.13
N LEU A 24 13.28 -4.93 8.57
CA LEU A 24 12.83 -3.76 7.82
C LEU A 24 13.90 -2.67 7.76
N GLU A 25 14.58 -2.39 8.86
CA GLU A 25 15.68 -1.40 8.90
C GLU A 25 16.83 -1.82 7.97
N GLN A 26 17.24 -3.09 8.01
CA GLN A 26 18.26 -3.62 7.10
C GLN A 26 17.83 -3.51 5.62
N ALA A 27 16.57 -3.82 5.32
CA ALA A 27 16.04 -3.69 3.96
C ALA A 27 16.03 -2.22 3.50
N ILE A 28 15.57 -1.30 4.35
CA ILE A 28 15.54 0.14 4.08
C ILE A 28 16.94 0.68 3.84
N GLU A 29 17.91 0.35 4.70
CA GLU A 29 19.30 0.77 4.56
C GLU A 29 19.93 0.25 3.26
N PHE A 30 19.76 -1.03 2.96
CA PHE A 30 20.29 -1.63 1.75
C PHE A 30 19.70 -1.01 0.49
N LEU A 31 18.37 -0.86 0.43
CA LEU A 31 17.69 -0.27 -0.73
C LEU A 31 18.06 1.20 -0.90
N SER A 32 18.27 1.94 0.20
CA SER A 32 18.63 3.36 0.15
C SER A 32 20.08 3.60 -0.29
N THR A 33 20.99 2.65 -0.03
CA THR A 33 22.43 2.81 -0.31
C THR A 33 22.89 2.09 -1.57
N GLN A 34 22.31 0.92 -1.87
CA GLN A 34 22.71 0.05 -2.97
C GLN A 34 21.62 -0.07 -4.04
N GLY A 35 20.37 0.29 -3.73
CA GLY A 35 19.27 0.26 -4.68
C GLY A 35 19.35 1.41 -5.69
N ASP A 36 18.72 1.21 -6.85
CA ASP A 36 18.53 2.28 -7.82
C ASP A 36 17.44 3.24 -7.33
N ALA A 37 17.83 4.39 -6.78
CA ALA A 37 16.88 5.41 -6.33
C ALA A 37 15.97 5.95 -7.46
N GLY A 38 16.35 5.77 -8.73
CA GLY A 38 15.56 6.12 -9.91
C GLY A 38 14.53 5.06 -10.32
N SER A 39 14.53 3.87 -9.70
CA SER A 39 13.55 2.81 -9.96
C SER A 39 12.28 3.00 -9.12
N ALA A 40 11.13 2.88 -9.79
CA ALA A 40 9.84 2.92 -9.11
C ALA A 40 9.68 1.74 -8.14
N GLU A 41 10.22 0.58 -8.48
CA GLU A 41 10.18 -0.66 -7.70
C GLU A 41 10.98 -0.51 -6.40
N VAL A 42 12.17 0.11 -6.46
CA VAL A 42 12.98 0.40 -5.26
C VAL A 42 12.27 1.40 -4.36
N GLN A 43 11.74 2.49 -4.93
CA GLN A 43 10.99 3.48 -4.15
C GLN A 43 9.74 2.86 -3.51
N HIS A 44 9.01 2.02 -4.24
CA HIS A 44 7.89 1.26 -3.69
C HIS A 44 8.33 0.34 -2.56
N ALA A 45 9.41 -0.43 -2.73
CA ALA A 45 9.88 -1.36 -1.72
C ALA A 45 10.27 -0.65 -0.41
N ILE A 46 10.96 0.50 -0.50
CA ILE A 46 11.29 1.32 0.68
C ILE A 46 10.00 1.84 1.34
N GLY A 47 9.07 2.40 0.55
CA GLY A 47 7.79 2.90 1.07
C GLY A 47 6.95 1.79 1.72
N TYR A 48 6.97 0.59 1.15
CA TYR A 48 6.29 -0.59 1.71
C TYR A 48 6.97 -1.08 3.00
N ALA A 49 8.30 -1.08 3.07
CA ALA A 49 9.03 -1.41 4.29
C ALA A 49 8.67 -0.44 5.43
N TRP A 50 8.63 0.87 5.15
CA TRP A 50 8.13 1.86 6.11
C TRP A 50 6.65 1.67 6.46
N TYR A 51 5.82 1.22 5.51
CA TYR A 51 4.42 0.91 5.75
C TYR A 51 4.24 -0.28 6.70
N GLN A 52 5.16 -1.24 6.66
CA GLN A 52 5.18 -2.39 7.57
C GLN A 52 5.89 -2.10 8.89
N HIS A 53 6.63 -0.99 8.97
CA HIS A 53 7.37 -0.63 10.16
C HIS A 53 6.41 -0.39 11.34
N PRO A 54 6.62 -1.04 12.50
CA PRO A 54 5.66 -1.02 13.61
C PRO A 54 5.64 0.30 14.38
N ALA A 55 6.64 1.15 14.19
CA ALA A 55 6.65 2.48 14.80
C ALA A 55 5.53 3.37 14.24
N ASP A 56 4.72 3.93 15.14
CA ASP A 56 3.73 4.97 14.83
C ASP A 56 4.33 6.35 15.12
N THR A 57 5.20 6.81 14.22
CA THR A 57 5.89 8.10 14.32
C THR A 57 5.66 8.95 13.08
N GLU A 58 5.79 10.27 13.22
CA GLU A 58 5.66 11.17 12.07
C GLU A 58 6.71 10.87 11.00
N LEU A 59 7.94 10.58 11.40
CA LEU A 59 9.02 10.16 10.51
C LEU A 59 8.60 8.96 9.65
N ARG A 60 7.97 7.95 10.27
CA ARG A 60 7.50 6.77 9.55
C ARG A 60 6.40 7.14 8.55
N ASN A 61 5.44 7.98 8.94
CA ASN A 61 4.37 8.42 8.05
C ASN A 61 4.89 9.24 6.86
N GLU A 62 5.81 10.18 7.12
CA GLU A 62 6.47 10.98 6.09
C GLU A 62 7.23 10.10 5.10
N ASN A 63 7.98 9.10 5.59
CA ASN A 63 8.73 8.18 4.74
C ASN A 63 7.82 7.28 3.88
N VAL A 64 6.69 6.78 4.41
CA VAL A 64 5.70 6.04 3.60
C VAL A 64 5.21 6.90 2.45
N VAL A 65 4.75 8.12 2.74
CA VAL A 65 4.20 9.01 1.71
C VAL A 65 5.28 9.44 0.73
N HIS A 66 6.48 9.78 1.20
CA HIS A 66 7.60 10.23 0.36
C HIS A 66 7.97 9.18 -0.67
N HIS A 67 8.26 7.96 -0.23
CA HIS A 67 8.74 6.90 -1.10
C HIS A 67 7.65 6.37 -2.04
N LEU A 68 6.41 6.19 -1.55
CA LEU A 68 5.31 5.76 -2.43
C LEU A 68 4.96 6.83 -3.48
N ARG A 69 4.98 8.12 -3.14
CA ARG A 69 4.81 9.19 -4.13
C ARG A 69 5.97 9.27 -5.13
N ASN A 70 7.20 9.04 -4.69
CA ASN A 70 8.34 8.96 -5.61
C ASN A 70 8.20 7.81 -6.60
N ALA A 71 7.76 6.63 -6.15
CA ALA A 71 7.45 5.51 -7.03
C ALA A 71 6.42 5.92 -8.10
N LEU A 72 5.35 6.62 -7.70
CA LEU A 72 4.31 7.11 -8.61
C LEU A 72 4.78 8.25 -9.53
N ARG A 73 5.76 9.06 -9.11
CA ARG A 73 6.38 10.07 -9.97
C ARG A 73 7.20 9.42 -11.08
N ILE A 74 7.85 8.29 -10.80
CA ILE A 74 8.66 7.54 -11.77
C ILE A 74 7.75 6.71 -12.67
N ASN A 75 6.78 6.00 -12.09
CA ASN A 75 5.78 5.21 -12.79
C ASN A 75 4.38 5.49 -12.21
N PRO A 76 3.58 6.36 -12.87
CA PRO A 76 2.24 6.72 -12.41
C PRO A 76 1.27 5.54 -12.25
N ASP A 77 1.48 4.48 -13.02
CA ASP A 77 0.63 3.28 -13.03
C ASP A 77 1.18 2.17 -12.10
N HIS A 78 2.11 2.49 -11.19
CA HIS A 78 2.69 1.51 -10.27
C HIS A 78 1.65 1.05 -9.22
N LYS A 79 0.91 0.01 -9.57
CA LYS A 79 -0.27 -0.52 -8.85
C LYS A 79 -0.05 -0.75 -7.37
N TYR A 80 1.09 -1.34 -6.98
CA TYR A 80 1.36 -1.58 -5.56
C TYR A 80 1.64 -0.29 -4.78
N ALA A 81 2.21 0.73 -5.43
CA ALA A 81 2.46 2.01 -4.78
C ALA A 81 1.16 2.79 -4.59
N LEU A 82 0.27 2.77 -5.59
CA LEU A 82 -1.10 3.29 -5.45
C LEU A 82 -1.83 2.59 -4.31
N LEU A 83 -1.76 1.26 -4.26
CA LEU A 83 -2.49 0.47 -3.26
C LEU A 83 -2.02 0.83 -1.86
N TYR A 84 -0.71 0.76 -1.59
CA TYR A 84 -0.19 1.05 -0.25
C TYR A 84 -0.32 2.53 0.14
N LEU A 85 -0.34 3.46 -0.83
CA LEU A 85 -0.60 4.87 -0.54
C LEU A 85 -2.06 5.09 -0.14
N GLY A 86 -3.00 4.47 -0.86
CA GLY A 86 -4.42 4.48 -0.52
C GLY A 86 -4.71 3.87 0.86
N HIS A 87 -4.11 2.70 1.14
CA HIS A 87 -4.15 2.07 2.47
C HIS A 87 -3.61 3.01 3.56
N HIS A 88 -2.44 3.61 3.33
CA HIS A 88 -1.84 4.50 4.31
C HIS A 88 -2.72 5.72 4.62
N TYR A 89 -3.30 6.35 3.59
CA TYR A 89 -4.25 7.45 3.81
C TYR A 89 -5.50 7.00 4.56
N TYR A 90 -6.03 5.80 4.27
CA TYR A 90 -7.14 5.24 5.02
C TYR A 90 -6.80 5.03 6.49
N ASP A 91 -5.64 4.41 6.78
CA ASP A 91 -5.15 4.13 8.14
C ASP A 91 -4.98 5.45 8.94
N ARG A 92 -4.62 6.54 8.25
CA ARG A 92 -4.51 7.89 8.82
C ARG A 92 -5.81 8.68 8.84
N ARG A 93 -6.96 8.05 8.53
CA ARG A 93 -8.30 8.67 8.44
C ARG A 93 -8.41 9.81 7.42
N GLN A 94 -7.50 9.85 6.46
CA GLN A 94 -7.51 10.79 5.34
C GLN A 94 -8.39 10.22 4.21
N PHE A 95 -9.68 10.05 4.49
CA PHE A 95 -10.59 9.26 3.65
C PHE A 95 -10.80 9.83 2.26
N VAL A 96 -10.76 11.16 2.09
CA VAL A 96 -10.88 11.79 0.78
C VAL A 96 -9.65 11.46 -0.07
N GLN A 97 -8.44 11.66 0.47
CA GLN A 97 -7.20 11.31 -0.25
C GLN A 97 -7.09 9.81 -0.53
N ALA A 98 -7.51 8.97 0.42
CA ALA A 98 -7.56 7.53 0.22
C ALA A 98 -8.49 7.17 -0.94
N LEU A 99 -9.70 7.73 -0.96
CA LEU A 99 -10.69 7.49 -2.00
C LEU A 99 -10.21 7.96 -3.38
N ASP A 100 -9.60 9.14 -3.46
CA ASP A 100 -9.04 9.68 -4.72
C ASP A 100 -8.02 8.71 -5.34
N ILE A 101 -7.14 8.12 -4.53
CA ILE A 101 -6.16 7.14 -4.99
C ILE A 101 -6.86 5.81 -5.34
N LEU A 102 -7.75 5.32 -4.49
CA LEU A 102 -8.37 4.00 -4.68
C LEU A 102 -9.32 3.95 -5.90
N LEU A 103 -9.94 5.07 -6.28
CA LEU A 103 -10.78 5.16 -7.48
C LEU A 103 -9.99 5.07 -8.79
N THR A 104 -8.66 5.14 -8.75
CA THR A 104 -7.82 4.93 -9.96
C THR A 104 -7.77 3.46 -10.39
N PHE A 105 -8.05 2.51 -9.48
CA PHE A 105 -8.02 1.08 -9.78
C PHE A 105 -9.21 0.66 -10.64
N ARG A 106 -8.89 -0.06 -11.72
CA ARG A 106 -9.90 -0.74 -12.54
C ARG A 106 -10.37 -2.01 -11.86
N ASP A 107 -11.53 -2.50 -12.27
CA ASP A 107 -12.04 -3.77 -11.75
C ASP A 107 -11.17 -4.94 -12.20
N ARG A 108 -10.96 -5.89 -11.28
CA ARG A 108 -10.20 -7.14 -11.49
C ARG A 108 -8.76 -6.90 -11.95
N GLU A 109 -8.16 -5.81 -11.49
CA GLU A 109 -6.82 -5.41 -11.89
C GLU A 109 -5.73 -6.35 -11.32
N PHE A 110 -5.97 -6.92 -10.13
CA PHE A 110 -5.07 -7.88 -9.47
C PHE A 110 -5.41 -9.35 -9.74
N SER A 111 -6.64 -9.63 -10.16
CA SER A 111 -7.11 -10.98 -10.52
C SER A 111 -6.25 -11.62 -11.62
N ALA A 112 -5.65 -10.83 -12.52
CA ALA A 112 -4.71 -11.31 -13.54
C ALA A 112 -3.40 -11.90 -12.96
N PHE A 113 -3.13 -11.67 -11.67
CA PHE A 113 -1.91 -12.11 -10.97
C PHE A 113 -2.20 -13.10 -9.83
N ASP A 114 -3.37 -13.75 -9.83
CA ASP A 114 -3.83 -14.62 -8.73
C ASP A 114 -3.89 -13.88 -7.37
N GLN A 115 -4.19 -12.57 -7.42
CA GLN A 115 -4.27 -11.68 -6.27
C GLN A 115 -5.65 -11.02 -6.18
N ALA A 116 -6.72 -11.74 -6.54
CA ALA A 116 -8.10 -11.23 -6.50
C ALA A 116 -8.50 -10.69 -5.11
N TRP A 117 -7.89 -11.19 -4.03
CA TRP A 117 -8.06 -10.65 -2.68
C TRP A 117 -7.68 -9.16 -2.56
N ARG A 118 -6.77 -8.64 -3.39
CA ARG A 118 -6.44 -7.21 -3.44
C ARG A 118 -7.53 -6.39 -4.12
N ASP A 119 -8.20 -6.94 -5.14
CA ASP A 119 -9.36 -6.29 -5.77
C ASP A 119 -10.50 -6.15 -4.74
N ALA A 120 -10.77 -7.22 -3.98
CA ALA A 120 -11.72 -7.18 -2.87
C ALA A 120 -11.32 -6.16 -1.80
N LYS A 121 -10.02 -6.07 -1.48
CA LYS A 121 -9.52 -5.11 -0.50
C LYS A 121 -9.67 -3.66 -0.97
N VAL A 122 -9.38 -3.37 -2.24
CA VAL A 122 -9.62 -2.04 -2.81
C VAL A 122 -11.10 -1.67 -2.75
N ALA A 123 -11.99 -2.59 -3.13
CA ALA A 123 -13.43 -2.35 -3.08
C ALA A 123 -13.94 -2.13 -1.64
N GLU A 124 -13.43 -2.89 -0.67
CA GLU A 124 -13.70 -2.69 0.76
C GLU A 124 -13.31 -1.27 1.20
N LEU A 125 -12.09 -0.84 0.88
CA LEU A 125 -11.61 0.48 1.29
C LEU A 125 -12.41 1.62 0.64
N ILE A 126 -12.82 1.48 -0.62
CA ILE A 126 -13.68 2.47 -1.30
C ILE A 126 -15.02 2.58 -0.59
N LEU A 127 -15.65 1.44 -0.27
CA LEU A 127 -16.91 1.40 0.46
C LEU A 127 -16.77 2.06 1.83
N CYS A 128 -15.73 1.70 2.58
CA CYS A 128 -15.45 2.28 3.89
C CYS A 128 -15.18 3.78 3.81
N CYS A 129 -14.39 4.26 2.83
CA CYS A 129 -14.16 5.70 2.65
C CYS A 129 -15.47 6.44 2.39
N ARG A 130 -16.32 5.94 1.48
CA ARG A 130 -17.63 6.56 1.16
C ARG A 130 -18.55 6.61 2.37
N LEU A 131 -18.58 5.55 3.19
CA LEU A 131 -19.31 5.55 4.47
C LEU A 131 -18.79 6.63 5.43
N GLN A 132 -17.48 6.74 5.59
CA GLN A 132 -16.87 7.69 6.53
C GLN A 132 -17.05 9.15 6.12
N ILE A 133 -17.06 9.45 4.82
CA ILE A 133 -17.29 10.82 4.31
C ILE A 133 -18.77 11.15 4.12
N GLY A 134 -19.68 10.19 4.28
CA GLY A 134 -21.12 10.38 4.09
C GLY A 134 -21.55 10.52 2.62
N ASP A 135 -20.84 9.88 1.68
CA ASP A 135 -21.18 9.90 0.25
C ASP A 135 -22.32 8.93 -0.09
N GLU A 136 -23.53 9.27 0.35
CA GLU A 136 -24.73 8.45 0.15
C GLU A 136 -25.03 8.21 -1.34
N LYS A 137 -24.71 9.18 -2.20
CA LYS A 137 -25.00 9.12 -3.64
C LYS A 137 -24.34 7.91 -4.29
N ASN A 138 -23.08 7.64 -3.94
CA ASN A 138 -22.31 6.58 -4.57
C ASN A 138 -22.16 5.34 -3.65
N LEU A 139 -22.83 5.31 -2.49
CA LEU A 139 -22.70 4.20 -1.54
C LEU A 139 -23.21 2.87 -2.10
N ARG A 140 -24.35 2.88 -2.81
CA ARG A 140 -24.94 1.67 -3.40
C ARG A 140 -24.00 1.03 -4.43
N GLU A 141 -23.39 1.84 -5.28
CA GLU A 141 -22.43 1.39 -6.28
C GLU A 141 -21.20 0.75 -5.61
N ALA A 142 -20.63 1.39 -4.60
CA ALA A 142 -19.47 0.84 -3.88
C ALA A 142 -19.79 -0.48 -3.17
N ALA A 143 -20.98 -0.59 -2.57
CA ALA A 143 -21.43 -1.83 -1.96
C ALA A 143 -21.56 -2.96 -2.99
N HIS A 144 -22.09 -2.65 -4.18
CA HIS A 144 -22.18 -3.62 -5.27
C HIS A 144 -20.79 -4.09 -5.73
N ARG A 145 -19.88 -3.14 -6.00
CA ARG A 145 -18.48 -3.44 -6.39
C ARG A 145 -17.79 -4.34 -5.37
N PHE A 146 -17.98 -4.09 -4.08
CA PHE A 146 -17.43 -4.92 -3.01
C PHE A 146 -18.00 -6.35 -3.04
N CYS A 147 -19.33 -6.50 -3.16
CA CYS A 147 -19.95 -7.82 -3.27
C CYS A 147 -19.43 -8.60 -4.47
N GLU A 148 -19.30 -7.97 -5.64
CA GLU A 148 -18.77 -8.64 -6.84
C GLU A 148 -17.33 -9.12 -6.63
N ALA A 149 -16.47 -8.26 -6.07
CA ALA A 149 -15.07 -8.59 -5.83
C ALA A 149 -14.89 -9.76 -4.84
N MET A 150 -15.84 -9.97 -3.92
CA MET A 150 -15.83 -11.08 -2.96
C MET A 150 -16.26 -12.43 -3.56
N THR A 151 -16.83 -12.42 -4.77
CA THR A 151 -17.35 -13.63 -5.44
C THR A 151 -16.46 -14.13 -6.57
N CYS A 152 -15.30 -13.50 -6.78
CA CYS A 152 -14.35 -13.79 -7.84
C CYS A 152 -13.22 -14.72 -7.37
#